data_AF-A0A931YHX3-F1
#
_entry.id   AF-A0A931YHX3-F1
#
_cell.length_a   1.000
_cell.length_b   1.000
_cell.length_c   1.000
_cell.angle_alpha   90.00
_cell.angle_beta   90.00
_cell.angle_gamma   90.00
#
_symmetry.space_group_name_H-M   'P 1'
#
loop_
_entity.id
_entity.type
_entity.pdbx_description
1 polymer ?
#
loop_
_entity_poly.entity_id
_entity_poly.type
_entity_poly.pdbx_seq_one_letter_code
_entity_poly.pdbx_strand_id
1 'polypeptide(L)'
;MRRPQKVLLVAGLLFALALPFAWAGPPEPFVAGGSIDSITVGEVTPAGESGRFAVKAREVSGWISINGSGWLPYTFTFGTNVPLTTQSGQIHGTLTAGPYTAQVHAMSEIGATPISCEVAPSGTPCLGGFIPGLLLDGTFALPDGAHGQGTASAWLVPILGPDGHIVAVFGQVTLIGQWQP
;
A
#
# COMPACT_ATOMS: atom_id res chain seq x y z
N MET A 1 22.99 32.96 -47.81
CA MET A 1 22.67 33.28 -46.40
C MET A 1 21.98 32.07 -45.78
N ARG A 2 22.72 31.25 -45.02
CA ARG A 2 22.20 30.05 -44.35
C ARG A 2 21.80 30.45 -42.92
N ARG A 3 20.52 30.31 -42.57
CA ARG A 3 20.06 30.42 -41.17
C ARG A 3 20.46 29.15 -40.42
N PRO A 4 21.08 29.22 -39.23
CA PRO A 4 21.32 28.05 -38.41
C PRO A 4 19.99 27.57 -37.82
N GLN A 5 19.65 26.30 -38.07
CA GLN A 5 18.60 25.58 -37.37
C GLN A 5 19.02 25.47 -35.90
N LYS A 6 18.24 26.07 -35.00
CA LYS A 6 18.31 25.76 -33.57
C LYS A 6 17.77 24.34 -33.40
N VAL A 7 18.68 23.39 -33.33
CA VAL A 7 18.43 22.06 -32.76
C VAL A 7 18.04 22.30 -31.30
N LEU A 8 16.73 22.33 -31.04
CA LEU A 8 16.23 22.34 -29.67
C LEU A 8 16.58 20.98 -29.10
N LEU A 9 17.51 20.99 -28.13
CA LEU A 9 17.96 19.82 -27.40
C LEU A 9 16.75 19.03 -26.91
N VAL A 10 16.61 17.82 -27.45
CA VAL A 10 16.04 16.68 -26.73
C VAL A 10 17.01 16.37 -25.59
N ALA A 11 16.93 17.12 -24.50
CA ALA A 11 17.38 16.67 -23.19
C ALA A 11 16.32 15.66 -22.75
N GLY A 12 16.51 14.39 -23.01
CA GLY A 12 17.55 13.64 -22.33
C GLY A 12 16.84 12.92 -21.19
N LEU A 13 15.97 12.00 -21.61
CA LEU A 13 15.26 11.03 -20.80
C LEU A 13 16.32 10.11 -20.18
N LEU A 14 17.04 10.62 -19.19
CA LEU A 14 17.93 9.84 -18.34
C LEU A 14 17.02 9.07 -17.40
N PHE A 15 16.88 7.78 -17.71
CA PHE A 15 16.57 6.73 -16.77
C PHE A 15 17.12 7.07 -15.37
N ALA A 16 16.27 7.57 -14.49
CA ALA A 16 16.48 7.59 -13.05
C ALA A 16 16.32 6.15 -12.54
N LEU A 17 17.21 5.26 -12.99
CA LEU A 17 17.40 3.96 -12.37
C LEU A 17 18.09 4.23 -11.03
N ALA A 18 17.36 3.94 -9.96
CA ALA A 18 17.86 3.72 -8.61
C ALA A 18 18.65 4.88 -7.99
N LEU A 19 17.96 5.90 -7.48
CA LEU A 19 18.63 6.90 -6.64
C LEU A 19 17.78 7.27 -5.41
N PRO A 20 18.27 7.00 -4.18
CA PRO A 20 17.63 7.38 -2.92
C PRO A 20 17.94 8.85 -2.59
N PHE A 21 17.73 9.76 -3.54
CA PHE A 21 18.08 11.17 -3.36
C PHE A 21 16.86 11.99 -2.95
N ALA A 22 17.05 12.79 -1.89
CA ALA A 22 16.19 13.90 -1.53
C ALA A 22 15.91 14.71 -2.80
N TRP A 23 14.64 14.81 -3.15
CA TRP A 23 14.23 15.36 -4.43
C TRP A 23 14.09 16.87 -4.31
N ALA A 24 15.12 17.63 -4.69
CA ALA A 24 15.12 19.09 -4.60
C ALA A 24 14.32 19.81 -5.71
N GLY A 25 13.40 19.10 -6.37
CA GLY A 25 12.61 19.58 -7.52
C GLY A 25 11.24 20.17 -7.12
N PRO A 26 10.51 20.80 -8.05
CA PRO A 26 9.17 21.34 -7.80
C PRO A 26 8.12 20.21 -7.71
N PRO A 27 7.16 20.23 -6.75
CA PRO A 27 6.18 19.16 -6.45
C PRO A 27 5.71 18.28 -7.64
N GLU A 28 5.91 16.96 -7.55
CA GLU A 28 5.80 16.00 -8.66
C GLU A 28 4.91 14.84 -8.21
N PRO A 29 3.81 14.57 -8.92
CA PRO A 29 2.88 13.52 -8.54
C PRO A 29 3.47 12.13 -8.79
N PHE A 30 3.09 11.19 -7.93
CA PHE A 30 3.34 9.78 -8.15
C PHE A 30 2.13 8.94 -7.78
N VAL A 31 2.05 7.75 -8.38
CA VAL A 31 1.12 6.69 -8.02
C VAL A 31 1.95 5.44 -7.75
N ALA A 32 1.75 4.83 -6.59
CA ALA A 32 2.34 3.54 -6.27
C ALA A 32 1.22 2.53 -6.04
N GLY A 33 1.31 1.35 -6.65
CA GLY A 33 0.28 0.31 -6.56
C GLY A 33 0.90 -1.06 -6.40
N GLY A 34 0.25 -1.94 -5.64
CA GLY A 34 0.87 -3.21 -5.25
C GLY A 34 -0.06 -4.28 -4.74
N SER A 35 0.45 -5.51 -4.68
CA SER A 35 -0.22 -6.65 -4.06
C SER A 35 0.14 -6.75 -2.58
N ILE A 36 -0.81 -7.22 -1.79
CA ILE A 36 -0.59 -7.71 -0.43
C ILE A 36 -0.53 -9.24 -0.50
N ASP A 37 0.60 -9.81 -0.10
CA ASP A 37 0.86 -11.25 -0.26
C ASP A 37 0.87 -12.02 1.06
N SER A 38 1.19 -11.34 2.17
CA SER A 38 1.32 -11.99 3.47
C SER A 38 0.98 -11.05 4.62
N ILE A 39 0.59 -11.66 5.74
CA ILE A 39 0.38 -11.01 7.03
C ILE A 39 0.90 -11.91 8.12
N THR A 40 1.55 -11.33 9.13
CA THR A 40 1.88 -12.07 10.34
C THR A 40 0.68 -12.11 11.29
N VAL A 41 0.59 -13.13 12.14
CA VAL A 41 -0.42 -13.11 13.22
C VAL A 41 -0.18 -11.91 14.16
N GLY A 42 1.08 -11.55 14.37
CA GLY A 42 1.47 -10.43 15.25
C GLY A 42 1.28 -10.74 16.73
N GLU A 43 1.61 -9.77 17.59
CA GLU A 43 1.35 -9.88 19.03
C GLU A 43 -0.08 -9.41 19.31
N VAL A 44 -1.00 -10.36 19.44
CA VAL A 44 -2.43 -10.11 19.70
C VAL A 44 -2.76 -10.42 21.15
N THR A 45 -3.36 -9.44 21.83
CA THR A 45 -3.83 -9.61 23.21
C THR A 45 -5.29 -9.16 23.33
N PRO A 46 -6.10 -9.82 24.19
CA PRO A 46 -7.41 -9.30 24.55
C PRO A 46 -7.28 -7.90 25.17
N ALA A 47 -8.07 -6.94 24.70
CA ALA A 47 -8.12 -5.60 25.27
C ALA A 47 -9.09 -5.56 26.46
N GLY A 48 -8.80 -6.35 27.50
CA GLY A 48 -9.68 -6.55 28.66
C GLY A 48 -11.01 -7.20 28.28
N GLU A 49 -12.09 -6.84 28.99
CA GLU A 49 -13.45 -7.38 28.79
C GLU A 49 -14.23 -6.69 27.65
N SER A 50 -13.56 -5.92 26.81
CA SER A 50 -14.22 -5.07 25.79
C SER A 50 -14.68 -5.80 24.53
N GLY A 51 -14.34 -7.09 24.37
CA GLY A 51 -14.56 -7.83 23.11
C GLY A 51 -13.67 -7.35 21.96
N ARG A 52 -12.61 -6.59 22.25
CA ARG A 52 -11.64 -6.07 21.27
C ARG A 52 -10.29 -6.77 21.42
N PHE A 53 -9.53 -6.77 20.34
CA PHE A 53 -8.12 -7.13 20.35
C PHE A 53 -7.24 -5.91 20.23
N ALA A 54 -6.20 -5.86 21.06
CA ALA A 54 -5.06 -5.01 20.86
C ALA A 54 -3.98 -5.80 20.10
N VAL A 55 -3.71 -5.36 18.88
CA VAL A 55 -2.58 -5.82 18.07
C VAL A 55 -1.46 -4.81 18.28
N LYS A 56 -0.42 -5.19 19.02
CA LYS A 56 0.69 -4.26 19.32
C LYS A 56 1.59 -4.03 18.11
N ALA A 57 1.90 -5.11 17.40
CA ALA A 57 2.66 -5.07 16.17
C ALA A 57 2.23 -6.23 15.28
N ARG A 58 1.91 -5.91 14.04
CA ARG A 58 1.63 -6.85 12.96
C ARG A 58 2.24 -6.34 11.68
N GLU A 59 2.71 -7.26 10.86
CA GLU A 59 3.36 -6.94 9.60
C GLU A 59 2.52 -7.47 8.44
N VAL A 60 2.37 -6.63 7.42
CA VAL A 60 1.85 -6.99 6.10
C VAL A 60 2.97 -6.78 5.10
N SER A 61 3.20 -7.74 4.21
CA SER A 61 4.22 -7.61 3.17
C SER A 61 3.67 -7.96 1.79
N GLY A 62 4.31 -7.42 0.77
CA GLY A 62 3.96 -7.66 -0.63
C GLY A 62 4.89 -6.91 -1.57
N TRP A 63 4.40 -6.62 -2.79
CA TRP A 63 5.17 -5.91 -3.81
C TRP A 63 4.46 -4.65 -4.24
N ILE A 64 5.20 -3.55 -4.38
CA ILE A 64 4.70 -2.27 -4.85
C ILE A 64 5.51 -1.78 -6.05
N SER A 65 4.85 -1.14 -7.01
CA SER A 65 5.48 -0.47 -8.13
C SER A 65 5.13 1.01 -8.11
N ILE A 66 6.14 1.88 -8.24
CA ILE A 66 5.96 3.33 -8.28
C ILE A 66 5.97 3.77 -9.73
N ASN A 67 4.89 4.39 -10.22
CA ASN A 67 4.71 4.83 -11.60
C ASN A 67 4.99 3.71 -12.65
N GLY A 68 4.76 2.44 -12.28
CA GLY A 68 5.08 1.28 -13.12
C GLY A 68 6.59 0.98 -13.25
N SER A 69 7.45 1.62 -12.46
CA SER A 69 8.90 1.46 -12.50
C SER A 69 9.38 0.34 -11.57
N GLY A 70 9.40 -0.89 -12.09
CA GLY A 70 9.89 -2.07 -11.35
C GLY A 70 9.03 -2.43 -10.13
N TRP A 71 9.30 -3.59 -9.54
CA TRP A 71 8.63 -4.06 -8.34
C TRP A 71 9.61 -4.02 -7.16
N LEU A 72 9.19 -3.40 -6.07
CA LEU A 72 9.92 -3.35 -4.81
C LEU A 72 9.15 -4.16 -3.76
N PRO A 73 9.83 -5.02 -2.99
CA PRO A 73 9.20 -5.60 -1.82
C PRO A 73 8.94 -4.49 -0.80
N TYR A 74 7.82 -4.57 -0.11
CA TYR A 74 7.50 -3.66 0.98
C TYR A 74 7.07 -4.45 2.23
N THR A 75 7.26 -3.81 3.38
CA THR A 75 6.73 -4.26 4.68
C THR A 75 6.03 -3.09 5.36
N PHE A 76 4.78 -3.31 5.76
CA PHE A 76 3.98 -2.39 6.55
C PHE A 76 3.80 -2.96 7.96
N THR A 77 4.40 -2.30 8.95
CA THR A 77 4.31 -2.67 10.36
C THR A 77 3.34 -1.72 11.06
N PHE A 78 2.31 -2.25 11.72
CA PHE A 78 1.28 -1.43 12.34
C PHE A 78 0.78 -1.99 13.67
N GLY A 79 0.22 -1.08 14.48
CA GLY A 79 -0.59 -1.40 15.65
C GLY A 79 -2.04 -1.04 15.40
N THR A 80 -2.96 -1.80 15.98
CA THR A 80 -4.40 -1.49 15.92
C THR A 80 -5.16 -2.04 17.12
N ASN A 81 -6.30 -1.44 17.43
CA ASN A 81 -7.23 -1.92 18.45
C ASN A 81 -8.62 -2.03 17.82
N VAL A 82 -9.06 -3.25 17.54
CA VAL A 82 -10.24 -3.54 16.72
C VAL A 82 -11.18 -4.53 17.40
N PRO A 83 -12.51 -4.43 17.16
CA PRO A 83 -13.45 -5.46 17.60
C PRO A 83 -13.13 -6.81 16.97
N LEU A 84 -13.28 -7.90 17.73
CA LEU A 84 -13.10 -9.27 17.22
C LEU A 84 -14.01 -9.55 16.00
N THR A 85 -15.24 -9.04 16.05
CA THR A 85 -16.26 -9.30 15.03
C THR A 85 -16.00 -8.63 13.70
N THR A 86 -15.34 -7.46 13.69
CA THR A 86 -15.17 -6.67 12.46
C THR A 86 -13.73 -6.62 11.97
N GLN A 87 -12.75 -6.84 12.86
CA GLN A 87 -11.33 -6.62 12.57
C GLN A 87 -11.04 -5.23 11.98
N SER A 88 -11.91 -4.25 12.25
CA SER A 88 -11.90 -2.94 11.63
C SER A 88 -11.68 -1.81 12.65
N GLY A 89 -10.83 -0.84 12.33
CA GLY A 89 -10.63 0.37 13.12
C GLY A 89 -9.45 1.22 12.65
N GLN A 90 -8.96 2.08 13.53
CA GLN A 90 -7.80 2.94 13.27
C GLN A 90 -6.53 2.11 13.15
N ILE A 91 -5.73 2.44 12.14
CA ILE A 91 -4.44 1.82 11.84
C ILE A 91 -3.38 2.90 11.82
N HIS A 92 -2.35 2.71 12.63
CA HIS A 92 -1.16 3.55 12.63
C HIS A 92 0.06 2.66 12.47
N GLY A 93 0.90 3.00 11.49
CA GLY A 93 2.05 2.16 11.18
C GLY A 93 3.05 2.82 10.27
N THR A 94 4.08 2.06 9.95
CA THR A 94 5.19 2.47 9.11
C THR A 94 5.31 1.50 7.93
N LEU A 95 5.28 2.03 6.71
CA LEU A 95 5.52 1.30 5.48
C LEU A 95 6.97 1.52 5.05
N THR A 96 7.66 0.45 4.71
CA THR A 96 9.03 0.46 4.20
C THR A 96 9.08 -0.23 2.84
N ALA A 97 9.70 0.40 1.85
CA ALA A 97 9.86 -0.15 0.51
C ALA A 97 11.18 0.33 -0.11
N GLY A 98 12.19 -0.53 -0.17
CA GLY A 98 13.54 -0.13 -0.60
C GLY A 98 14.09 1.02 0.27
N PRO A 99 14.45 2.18 -0.30
CA PRO A 99 14.95 3.33 0.46
C PRO A 99 13.85 4.20 1.08
N TYR A 100 12.57 3.90 0.83
CA TYR A 100 11.45 4.73 1.26
C TYR A 100 10.86 4.22 2.57
N THR A 101 10.62 5.16 3.50
CA THR A 101 9.88 4.92 4.74
C THR A 101 8.75 5.92 4.85
N ALA A 102 7.51 5.44 4.99
CA ALA A 102 6.32 6.27 5.12
C ALA A 102 5.59 5.98 6.42
N GLN A 103 5.18 7.03 7.13
CA GLN A 103 4.21 6.93 8.22
C GLN A 103 2.82 6.94 7.63
N VAL A 104 1.98 5.98 8.05
CA VAL A 104 0.63 5.78 7.52
C VAL A 104 -0.38 5.91 8.67
N HIS A 105 -1.41 6.72 8.43
CA HIS A 105 -2.57 6.85 9.31
C HIS A 105 -3.82 6.50 8.48
N ALA A 106 -4.47 5.40 8.80
CA ALA A 106 -5.61 4.90 8.04
C ALA A 106 -6.76 4.45 8.95
N MET A 107 -7.94 4.32 8.36
CA MET A 107 -9.10 3.65 8.91
C MET A 107 -9.41 2.44 8.06
N SER A 108 -9.64 1.29 8.69
CA SER A 108 -10.22 0.14 8.00
C SER A 108 -11.70 0.01 8.31
N GLU A 109 -12.51 -0.36 7.32
CA GLU A 109 -13.94 -0.63 7.45
C GLU A 109 -14.33 -1.92 6.72
N ILE A 110 -15.41 -2.58 7.15
CA ILE A 110 -15.96 -3.72 6.40
C ILE A 110 -16.54 -3.20 5.09
N GLY A 111 -16.18 -3.82 3.97
CA GLY A 111 -16.72 -3.45 2.67
C GLY A 111 -16.64 -4.55 1.63
N ALA A 112 -17.11 -4.20 0.42
CA ALA A 112 -17.07 -5.05 -0.75
C ALA A 112 -15.69 -4.96 -1.41
N THR A 113 -14.92 -6.04 -1.35
CA THR A 113 -13.59 -6.12 -1.94
C THR A 113 -13.63 -6.86 -3.28
N PRO A 114 -12.91 -6.39 -4.30
CA PRO A 114 -12.94 -7.01 -5.62
C PRO A 114 -12.22 -8.37 -5.59
N ILE A 115 -12.81 -9.36 -6.25
CA ILE A 115 -12.09 -10.60 -6.59
C ILE A 115 -11.45 -10.39 -7.95
N SER A 116 -10.11 -10.28 -7.97
CA SER A 116 -9.37 -10.39 -9.23
C SER A 116 -9.53 -11.80 -9.74
N CYS A 117 -10.16 -11.95 -10.90
CA CYS A 117 -10.23 -13.24 -11.55
C CYS A 117 -9.02 -13.42 -12.46
N GLU A 118 -8.15 -14.35 -12.10
CA GLU A 118 -7.35 -15.01 -13.12
C GLU A 118 -8.29 -15.67 -14.11
N VAL A 119 -8.05 -15.45 -15.41
CA VAL A 119 -8.83 -16.08 -16.47
C VAL A 119 -8.76 -17.58 -16.23
N ALA A 120 -9.91 -18.23 -16.00
CA ALA A 120 -9.93 -19.67 -15.81
C ALA A 120 -9.22 -20.33 -17.00
N PRO A 121 -8.46 -21.42 -16.78
CA PRO A 121 -7.72 -22.10 -17.86
C PRO A 121 -8.59 -22.49 -19.06
N SER A 122 -9.92 -22.56 -18.87
CA SER A 122 -10.93 -22.85 -19.89
C SER A 122 -11.31 -21.66 -20.79
N GLY A 123 -10.77 -20.46 -20.60
CA GLY A 123 -11.15 -19.27 -21.35
C GLY A 123 -12.55 -18.75 -21.04
N THR A 124 -13.20 -19.27 -19.99
CA THR A 124 -14.49 -18.79 -19.52
C THR A 124 -14.30 -17.41 -18.89
N PRO A 125 -14.99 -16.35 -19.36
CA PRO A 125 -14.93 -15.06 -18.71
C PRO A 125 -15.45 -15.20 -17.29
N CYS A 126 -14.61 -14.92 -16.29
CA CYS A 126 -15.11 -14.67 -14.96
C CYS A 126 -15.91 -13.37 -14.99
N LEU A 127 -17.14 -13.43 -14.50
CA LEU A 127 -17.88 -12.24 -14.11
C LEU A 127 -17.29 -11.80 -12.77
N GLY A 128 -16.41 -10.78 -12.80
CA GLY A 128 -15.77 -10.25 -11.60
C GLY A 128 -16.75 -10.12 -10.43
N GLY A 129 -16.29 -10.48 -9.24
CA GLY A 129 -17.14 -10.55 -8.05
C GLY A 129 -16.67 -9.61 -6.95
N PHE A 130 -17.52 -9.45 -5.94
CA PHE A 130 -17.15 -8.82 -4.69
C PHE A 130 -17.39 -9.78 -3.53
N ILE A 131 -16.46 -9.80 -2.58
CA ILE A 131 -16.64 -10.51 -1.30
C ILE A 131 -16.44 -9.55 -0.12
N PRO A 132 -17.07 -9.82 1.03
CA PRO A 132 -16.80 -9.06 2.24
C PRO A 132 -15.31 -9.12 2.59
N GLY A 133 -14.74 -7.96 2.88
CA GLY A 133 -13.36 -7.82 3.34
C GLY A 133 -13.18 -6.50 4.07
N LEU A 134 -11.94 -6.04 4.17
CA LEU A 134 -11.62 -4.73 4.74
C LEU A 134 -11.20 -3.78 3.63
N LEU A 135 -11.80 -2.60 3.62
CA LEU A 135 -11.37 -1.44 2.86
C LEU A 135 -10.55 -0.56 3.80
N LEU A 136 -9.46 0.02 3.32
CA LEU A 136 -8.63 0.95 4.06
C LEU A 136 -8.57 2.26 3.29
N ASP A 137 -8.73 3.36 4.00
CA ASP A 137 -8.53 4.71 3.49
C ASP A 137 -7.76 5.53 4.52
N GLY A 138 -6.82 6.35 4.06
CA GLY A 138 -5.94 7.09 4.94
C GLY A 138 -5.01 8.04 4.24
N THR A 139 -4.04 8.51 5.01
CA THR A 139 -2.96 9.37 4.54
C THR A 139 -1.62 8.77 4.87
N PHE A 140 -0.60 9.18 4.11
CA PHE A 140 0.78 8.86 4.41
C PHE A 140 1.67 10.08 4.29
N ALA A 141 2.81 10.04 4.97
CA ALA A 141 3.90 11.01 4.84
C ALA A 141 5.25 10.29 4.85
N LEU A 142 6.19 10.74 4.03
CA LEU A 142 7.58 10.27 3.99
C LEU A 142 8.45 11.25 4.78
N PRO A 143 8.73 10.99 6.08
CA PRO A 143 9.44 11.95 6.92
C PRO A 143 10.91 12.11 6.54
N ASP A 144 11.55 11.04 6.05
CA ASP A 144 12.98 10.98 5.81
C ASP A 144 13.29 10.58 4.36
N GLY A 145 14.32 11.19 3.76
CA GLY A 145 14.78 10.88 2.40
C GLY A 145 14.02 11.64 1.32
N ALA A 146 13.32 10.93 0.44
CA ALA A 146 12.44 11.55 -0.55
C ALA A 146 11.16 12.03 0.15
N HIS A 147 11.12 13.30 0.50
CA HIS A 147 9.96 13.91 1.15
C HIS A 147 8.73 13.81 0.26
N GLY A 148 7.57 13.59 0.87
CA GLY A 148 6.32 13.48 0.14
C GLY A 148 5.16 13.12 1.06
N GLN A 149 3.95 13.35 0.57
CA GLN A 149 2.73 13.01 1.29
C GLN A 149 1.59 12.75 0.31
N GLY A 150 0.55 12.07 0.79
CA GLY A 150 -0.58 11.73 -0.04
C GLY A 150 -1.63 10.90 0.67
N THR A 151 -2.47 10.27 -0.14
CA THR A 151 -3.51 9.35 0.31
C THR A 151 -3.09 7.91 0.10
N ALA A 152 -3.49 7.06 1.04
CA ALA A 152 -3.35 5.62 0.95
C ALA A 152 -4.74 5.01 0.90
N SER A 153 -4.97 4.10 -0.05
CA SER A 153 -6.13 3.23 -0.04
C SER A 153 -5.69 1.79 -0.23
N ALA A 154 -6.46 0.86 0.35
CA ALA A 154 -6.23 -0.56 0.15
C ALA A 154 -7.54 -1.33 0.29
N TRP A 155 -7.53 -2.55 -0.23
CA TRP A 155 -8.54 -3.53 0.11
C TRP A 155 -7.84 -4.84 0.43
N LEU A 156 -8.38 -5.59 1.38
CA LEU A 156 -7.87 -6.91 1.73
C LEU A 156 -9.02 -7.85 2.06
N VAL A 157 -8.84 -9.10 1.67
CA VAL A 157 -9.72 -10.20 2.05
C VAL A 157 -9.01 -10.98 3.16
N PRO A 158 -9.53 -10.94 4.39
CA PRO A 158 -8.93 -11.65 5.50
C PRO A 158 -9.33 -13.13 5.45
N ILE A 159 -8.36 -14.01 5.66
CA ILE A 159 -8.59 -15.40 6.00
C ILE A 159 -8.52 -15.52 7.51
N LEU A 160 -9.63 -15.92 8.14
CA LEU A 160 -9.74 -16.02 9.58
C LEU A 160 -9.39 -17.44 10.07
N GLY A 161 -8.62 -17.51 11.14
CA GLY A 161 -8.36 -18.74 11.88
C GLY A 161 -9.57 -19.15 12.76
N PRO A 162 -9.49 -20.31 13.43
CA PRO A 162 -10.56 -20.82 14.30
C PRO A 162 -10.90 -19.89 15.49
N ASP A 163 -9.95 -19.04 15.89
CA ASP A 163 -10.04 -18.05 16.94
C ASP A 163 -10.54 -16.67 16.45
N GLY A 164 -10.83 -16.55 15.14
CA GLY A 164 -11.26 -15.31 14.52
C GLY A 164 -10.15 -14.32 14.22
N HIS A 165 -8.88 -14.72 14.35
CA HIS A 165 -7.74 -13.88 13.95
C HIS A 165 -7.47 -13.96 12.45
N ILE A 166 -6.99 -12.85 11.87
CA ILE A 166 -6.46 -12.86 10.50
C ILE A 166 -5.16 -13.66 10.50
N VAL A 167 -5.14 -14.77 9.75
CA VAL A 167 -3.98 -15.67 9.61
C VAL A 167 -3.34 -15.61 8.23
N ALA A 168 -4.09 -15.12 7.24
CA ALA A 168 -3.62 -14.86 5.89
C ALA A 168 -4.47 -13.76 5.25
N VAL A 169 -3.94 -13.12 4.21
CA VAL A 169 -4.62 -12.06 3.45
C VAL A 169 -4.26 -12.18 1.99
N PHE A 170 -5.13 -11.64 1.15
CA PHE A 170 -4.76 -11.16 -0.17
C PHE A 170 -5.41 -9.80 -0.36
N GLY A 171 -4.78 -8.93 -1.14
CA GLY A 171 -5.27 -7.57 -1.28
C GLY A 171 -4.45 -6.74 -2.23
N GLN A 172 -4.80 -5.47 -2.32
CA GLN A 172 -4.01 -4.48 -3.02
C GLN A 172 -3.91 -3.20 -2.22
N VAL A 173 -2.81 -2.49 -2.43
CA VAL A 173 -2.55 -1.16 -1.89
C VAL A 173 -2.36 -0.18 -3.05
N THR A 174 -2.84 1.04 -2.86
CA THR A 174 -2.62 2.17 -3.76
C THR A 174 -2.23 3.38 -2.92
N LEU A 175 -1.13 4.02 -3.29
CA LEU A 175 -0.67 5.29 -2.74
C LEU A 175 -0.71 6.33 -3.86
N ILE A 176 -1.35 7.45 -3.61
CA ILE A 176 -1.36 8.60 -4.52
C ILE A 176 -0.78 9.77 -3.76
N GLY A 177 0.34 10.31 -4.24
CA GLY A 177 1.05 11.36 -3.52
C GLY A 177 1.77 12.33 -4.43
N GLN A 178 2.48 13.25 -3.77
CA GLN A 178 3.38 14.19 -4.41
C GLN A 178 4.72 14.15 -3.66
N TRP A 179 5.81 14.05 -4.43
CA TRP A 179 7.14 14.34 -3.92
C TRP A 179 7.22 15.81 -3.49
N GLN A 180 8.06 16.10 -2.50
CA GLN A 180 8.29 17.44 -1.97
C GLN A 180 9.81 17.75 -1.90
N PRO A 181 10.19 19.03 -2.08
CA PRO A 181 11.57 19.52 -1.94
C PRO A 181 12.23 19.15 -0.61
#